data_AF-A0A382IL53-F1
#
_entry.id   AF-A0A382IL53-F1
#
_cell.length_a   1.000
_cell.length_b   1.000
_cell.length_c   1.000
_cell.angle_alpha   90.00
_cell.angle_beta   90.00
_cell.angle_gamma   90.00
#
_symmetry.space_group_name_H-M   'P 1'
#
loop_
_entity.id
_entity.type
_entity.pdbx_description
1 polymer ?
#
loop_
_entity_poly.entity_id
_entity_poly.type
_entity_poly.pdbx_seq_one_letter_code
_entity_poly.pdbx_strand_id
1 'polypeptide(L)'
;VDIWNIDPKKIITENSTEEKVEEKTISTSSIYEMQSEKKKKFEIQEDETLLSKKIEISGLYDPVENGLTIDMWSNSNGVQILDLLNKIQKIKLSNDAKEILKISLLTNSYFPKQNISNEQFLELKLNWLIKNGDFKLMEDYLMKNPNVNKNEKLIIFLVDEYLSRSELEKSCEIILNIKEVIDNNYLSKFYIYCLINANRKEEAQLQLDIKKELGFDDNFFNKKFNYLMGYNEEIDQEIFEKSILDFHLSHKTNPNFKFEPNKSTSKSIWRYLSTSNLLEDIENT
;
A
#
# COMPACT_ATOMS: atom_id res chain seq x y z
N VAL A 1 25.27 -38.18 34.64
CA VAL A 1 24.67 -39.51 34.44
C VAL A 1 24.20 -39.54 33.00
N ASP A 2 24.57 -40.57 32.25
CA ASP A 2 24.22 -40.66 30.84
C ASP A 2 22.75 -41.08 30.64
N ILE A 3 22.13 -40.63 29.55
CA ILE A 3 20.67 -40.77 29.33
C ILE A 3 20.33 -41.73 28.17
N TRP A 4 21.34 -42.23 27.45
CA TRP A 4 21.17 -42.98 26.20
C TRP A 4 21.43 -44.48 26.35
N ASN A 5 20.64 -45.19 27.20
CA ASN A 5 20.66 -46.65 27.20
C ASN A 5 19.38 -47.30 27.75
N ILE A 6 18.46 -47.75 26.89
CA ILE A 6 17.37 -48.67 27.22
C ILE A 6 17.19 -49.69 26.09
N ASP A 7 17.32 -50.96 26.42
CA ASP A 7 17.23 -52.12 25.52
C ASP A 7 15.84 -52.79 25.68
N PRO A 8 15.06 -53.09 24.63
CA PRO A 8 13.64 -53.45 24.77
C PRO A 8 13.40 -54.95 25.02
N LYS A 9 12.68 -55.31 26.09
CA LYS A 9 12.15 -56.67 26.31
C LYS A 9 10.67 -56.69 26.74
N LYS A 10 9.98 -57.74 26.27
CA LYS A 10 8.51 -57.93 26.30
C LYS A 10 7.94 -58.28 27.68
N ILE A 11 6.70 -57.81 27.93
CA ILE A 11 5.60 -58.47 28.68
C ILE A 11 4.32 -57.64 28.37
N ILE A 12 3.13 -58.12 27.94
CA ILE A 12 2.41 -59.42 27.85
C ILE A 12 1.64 -59.78 29.13
N THR A 13 0.29 -59.79 29.19
CA THR A 13 -0.81 -59.32 28.30
C THR A 13 -2.13 -59.41 29.09
N GLU A 14 -3.15 -58.56 28.84
CA GLU A 14 -4.58 -58.95 28.98
C GLU A 14 -5.57 -57.97 28.33
N ASN A 15 -6.86 -58.35 28.24
CA ASN A 15 -7.83 -57.86 27.24
C ASN A 15 -8.99 -57.00 27.79
N SER A 16 -9.52 -56.11 26.95
CA SER A 16 -10.97 -55.84 26.86
C SER A 16 -11.34 -55.37 25.44
N THR A 17 -12.35 -55.99 24.84
CA THR A 17 -13.06 -55.55 23.62
C THR A 17 -14.14 -54.50 23.97
N GLU A 18 -14.91 -53.85 23.08
CA GLU A 18 -14.95 -53.69 21.61
C GLU A 18 -14.71 -52.16 21.29
N GLU A 19 -14.77 -51.55 20.10
CA GLU A 19 -15.31 -51.90 18.76
C GLU A 19 -14.56 -51.10 17.65
N LYS A 20 -14.73 -51.45 16.36
CA LYS A 20 -14.03 -50.79 15.23
C LYS A 20 -14.88 -49.72 14.50
N VAL A 21 -14.27 -48.58 14.22
CA VAL A 21 -14.49 -47.80 12.97
C VAL A 21 -13.12 -47.32 12.47
N GLU A 22 -12.88 -47.40 11.15
CA GLU A 22 -11.55 -47.18 10.55
C GLU A 22 -11.28 -45.72 10.10
N GLU A 23 -10.02 -45.44 9.81
CA GLU A 23 -9.42 -44.10 9.81
C GLU A 23 -9.75 -43.23 8.60
N LYS A 24 -9.65 -41.90 8.79
CA LYS A 24 -8.83 -41.08 7.89
C LYS A 24 -7.92 -40.15 8.69
N THR A 25 -6.63 -40.23 8.38
CA THR A 25 -5.56 -39.49 9.05
C THR A 25 -5.38 -38.08 8.50
N ILE A 26 -5.16 -37.12 9.40
CA ILE A 26 -4.44 -35.88 9.11
C ILE A 26 -3.37 -35.76 10.21
N SER A 27 -2.10 -35.83 9.82
CA SER A 27 -0.98 -35.86 10.76
C SER A 27 -0.68 -34.45 11.31
N THR A 28 -1.24 -34.12 12.46
CA THR A 28 -0.77 -32.99 13.28
C THR A 28 0.64 -33.28 13.79
N SER A 29 1.53 -32.28 13.75
CA SER A 29 2.91 -32.43 14.22
C SER A 29 2.98 -32.58 15.75
N SER A 30 3.82 -33.52 16.22
CA SER A 30 3.95 -33.94 17.63
C SER A 30 4.37 -32.84 18.62
N ILE A 31 4.74 -31.65 18.12
CA ILE A 31 5.02 -30.45 18.92
C ILE A 31 3.78 -30.01 19.72
N TYR A 32 2.57 -30.24 19.20
CA TYR A 32 1.33 -29.81 19.85
C TYR A 32 0.92 -30.65 21.08
N GLU A 33 1.29 -31.93 21.14
CA GLU A 33 0.81 -32.83 22.21
C GLU A 33 1.47 -32.54 23.57
N MET A 34 2.70 -32.03 23.56
CA MET A 34 3.51 -31.75 24.77
C MET A 34 2.97 -30.62 25.67
N GLN A 35 1.95 -29.88 25.25
CA GLN A 35 1.37 -28.76 26.05
C GLN A 35 0.18 -29.18 26.93
N SER A 36 -0.28 -30.43 26.83
CA SER A 36 -1.59 -30.88 27.32
C SER A 36 -1.75 -31.00 28.85
N GLU A 37 -0.66 -31.11 29.63
CA GLU A 37 -0.73 -31.44 31.07
C GLU A 37 -0.88 -30.25 32.04
N LYS A 38 -0.96 -29.00 31.57
CA LYS A 38 -1.15 -27.81 32.46
C LYS A 38 -2.56 -27.23 32.43
N LYS A 39 -3.55 -28.04 32.78
CA LYS A 39 -4.96 -27.62 32.96
C LYS A 39 -5.18 -26.73 34.19
N LYS A 40 -4.71 -25.47 34.12
CA LYS A 40 -5.48 -24.34 34.67
C LYS A 40 -6.32 -23.77 33.53
N LYS A 41 -7.64 -23.73 33.70
CA LYS A 41 -8.54 -23.03 32.77
C LYS A 41 -8.31 -21.51 32.86
N PHE A 42 -7.36 -21.00 32.08
CA PHE A 42 -7.44 -19.66 31.53
C PHE A 42 -8.02 -19.81 30.12
N GLU A 43 -9.34 -19.64 30.04
CA GLU A 43 -10.08 -19.67 28.79
C GLU A 43 -9.88 -18.28 28.14
N ILE A 44 -8.74 -18.10 27.45
CA ILE A 44 -8.42 -16.87 26.72
C ILE A 44 -9.35 -16.82 25.50
N GLN A 45 -10.50 -16.20 25.68
CA GLN A 45 -11.34 -15.77 24.56
C GLN A 45 -10.63 -14.59 23.91
N GLU A 46 -10.09 -14.80 22.71
CA GLU A 46 -9.72 -13.71 21.83
C GLU A 46 -11.00 -13.01 21.37
N ASP A 47 -11.20 -11.75 21.80
CA ASP A 47 -12.40 -10.99 21.48
C ASP A 47 -12.31 -10.47 20.03
N GLU A 48 -12.78 -11.28 19.08
CA GLU A 48 -12.93 -10.91 17.67
C GLU A 48 -13.77 -9.62 17.47
N THR A 49 -14.54 -9.18 18.48
CA THR A 49 -15.26 -7.90 18.43
C THR A 49 -14.37 -6.69 18.62
N LEU A 50 -13.11 -6.84 19.09
CA LEU A 50 -12.10 -5.79 19.06
C LEU A 50 -11.47 -5.63 17.67
N LEU A 51 -11.22 -6.73 16.95
CA LEU A 51 -10.68 -6.70 15.58
C LEU A 51 -11.69 -6.09 14.59
N SER A 52 -12.98 -6.42 14.74
CA SER A 52 -14.05 -5.91 13.86
C SER A 52 -14.49 -4.47 14.17
N LYS A 53 -14.27 -3.96 15.40
CA LYS A 53 -14.46 -2.54 15.73
C LYS A 53 -13.26 -1.68 15.28
N LYS A 54 -12.88 -1.79 14.00
CA LYS A 54 -11.86 -0.92 13.38
C LYS A 54 -12.42 0.50 13.23
N ILE A 55 -12.38 1.27 14.32
CA ILE A 55 -12.90 2.64 14.39
C ILE A 55 -12.28 3.49 13.28
N GLU A 56 -13.14 4.03 12.41
CA GLU A 56 -12.71 4.89 11.32
C GLU A 56 -12.59 6.33 11.78
N ILE A 57 -11.39 6.64 12.27
CA ILE A 57 -10.88 7.99 12.46
C ILE A 57 -9.81 8.20 11.38
N SER A 58 -9.86 9.32 10.65
CA SER A 58 -8.75 9.74 9.78
C SER A 58 -8.66 11.27 9.74
N GLY A 59 -7.43 11.78 9.82
CA GLY A 59 -7.17 13.22 9.94
C GLY A 59 -5.71 13.55 10.23
N LEU A 60 -5.40 14.83 10.18
CA LEU A 60 -4.10 15.45 10.42
C LEU A 60 -4.09 16.28 11.71
N TYR A 61 -5.18 17.04 11.97
CA TYR A 61 -5.28 17.98 13.09
C TYR A 61 -5.98 17.38 14.30
N ASP A 62 -5.57 17.78 15.50
CA ASP A 62 -6.33 17.48 16.72
C ASP A 62 -7.63 18.30 16.75
N PRO A 63 -8.79 17.71 17.13
CA PRO A 63 -10.04 18.44 17.22
C PRO A 63 -10.01 19.55 18.29
N VAL A 64 -9.41 19.30 19.45
CA VAL A 64 -9.43 20.23 20.60
C VAL A 64 -8.59 21.48 20.32
N GLU A 65 -7.44 21.33 19.66
CA GLU A 65 -6.60 22.45 19.20
C GLU A 65 -7.35 23.44 18.29
N ASN A 66 -8.40 22.97 17.60
CA ASN A 66 -9.20 23.74 16.66
C ASN A 66 -10.60 24.11 17.21
N GLY A 67 -10.88 23.86 18.50
CA GLY A 67 -12.19 24.11 19.11
C GLY A 67 -13.31 23.17 18.63
N LEU A 68 -12.96 22.03 18.06
CA LEU A 68 -13.85 21.02 17.50
C LEU A 68 -13.96 19.80 18.44
N THR A 69 -14.87 18.89 18.12
CA THR A 69 -15.04 17.61 18.84
C THR A 69 -14.76 16.43 17.91
N ILE A 70 -14.29 15.32 18.47
CA ILE A 70 -14.04 14.08 17.72
C ILE A 70 -15.31 13.53 17.03
N ASP A 71 -16.49 13.86 17.57
CA ASP A 71 -17.82 13.52 17.03
C ASP A 71 -18.39 14.57 16.04
N MET A 72 -17.62 15.57 15.62
CA MET A 72 -18.13 16.69 14.79
C MET A 72 -18.90 16.26 13.52
N TRP A 73 -18.54 15.13 12.92
CA TRP A 73 -19.21 14.57 11.74
C TRP A 73 -20.20 13.43 12.07
N SER A 74 -20.19 12.84 13.27
CA SER A 74 -20.96 11.63 13.63
C SER A 74 -22.46 11.73 13.32
N ASN A 75 -23.04 12.93 13.49
CA ASN A 75 -24.47 13.20 13.32
C ASN A 75 -24.81 13.89 11.97
N SER A 76 -23.82 14.10 11.10
CA SER A 76 -24.00 14.79 9.82
C SER A 76 -24.58 13.88 8.74
N ASN A 77 -25.37 14.48 7.84
CA ASN A 77 -25.99 13.76 6.72
C ASN A 77 -25.10 13.81 5.46
N GLY A 78 -24.69 12.64 4.98
CA GLY A 78 -23.80 12.44 3.83
C GLY A 78 -24.24 13.11 2.53
N VAL A 79 -25.55 13.11 2.24
CA VAL A 79 -26.08 13.76 1.03
C VAL A 79 -25.90 15.27 1.10
N GLN A 80 -26.06 15.87 2.30
CA GLN A 80 -25.83 17.30 2.51
C GLN A 80 -24.32 17.64 2.45
N ILE A 81 -23.45 16.80 3.01
CA ILE A 81 -21.99 16.93 2.88
C ILE A 81 -21.57 16.96 1.40
N LEU A 82 -22.05 15.99 0.62
CA LEU A 82 -21.73 15.87 -0.80
C LEU A 82 -22.25 17.07 -1.61
N ASP A 83 -23.49 17.51 -1.39
CA ASP A 83 -24.06 18.69 -2.07
C ASP A 83 -23.30 19.99 -1.73
N LEU A 84 -23.05 20.24 -0.43
CA LEU A 84 -22.32 21.42 0.02
C LEU A 84 -20.90 21.47 -0.55
N LEU A 85 -20.16 20.35 -0.51
CA LEU A 85 -18.80 20.30 -1.03
C LEU A 85 -18.75 20.40 -2.57
N ASN A 86 -19.73 19.84 -3.28
CA ASN A 86 -19.88 20.03 -4.72
C ASN A 86 -20.26 21.47 -5.11
N LYS A 87 -20.92 22.22 -4.23
CA LYS A 87 -21.17 23.68 -4.40
C LYS A 87 -19.91 24.49 -4.09
N ILE A 88 -19.25 24.24 -2.97
CA ILE A 88 -17.98 24.86 -2.56
C ILE A 88 -16.91 24.73 -3.65
N GLN A 89 -16.78 23.55 -4.27
CA GLN A 89 -15.84 23.28 -5.36
C GLN A 89 -16.02 24.14 -6.62
N LYS A 90 -17.13 24.88 -6.74
CA LYS A 90 -17.46 25.77 -7.89
C LYS A 90 -17.25 27.26 -7.55
N ILE A 91 -16.82 27.58 -6.33
CA ILE A 91 -16.72 28.96 -5.81
C ILE A 91 -15.26 29.28 -5.48
N LYS A 92 -14.82 30.52 -5.78
CA LYS A 92 -13.50 31.02 -5.37
C LYS A 92 -13.54 31.43 -3.88
N LEU A 93 -13.13 30.53 -3.00
CA LEU A 93 -13.02 30.77 -1.56
C LEU A 93 -11.99 31.86 -1.20
N SER A 94 -12.25 32.60 -0.11
CA SER A 94 -11.22 33.40 0.60
C SER A 94 -10.18 32.47 1.25
N ASN A 95 -9.08 33.03 1.75
CA ASN A 95 -8.04 32.22 2.41
C ASN A 95 -8.58 31.58 3.70
N ASP A 96 -9.21 32.38 4.55
CA ASP A 96 -9.91 31.94 5.77
C ASP A 96 -10.98 30.87 5.48
N ALA A 97 -11.75 30.99 4.39
CA ALA A 97 -12.72 29.96 4.00
C ALA A 97 -12.05 28.65 3.49
N LYS A 98 -10.87 28.72 2.86
CA LYS A 98 -10.07 27.50 2.56
C LYS A 98 -9.52 26.89 3.84
N GLU A 99 -9.09 27.70 4.79
CA GLU A 99 -8.54 27.23 6.07
C GLU A 99 -9.60 26.53 6.92
N ILE A 100 -10.77 27.13 7.07
CA ILE A 100 -11.93 26.50 7.73
C ILE A 100 -12.28 25.17 7.07
N LEU A 101 -12.25 25.10 5.72
CA LEU A 101 -12.51 23.86 4.97
C LEU A 101 -11.42 22.80 5.18
N LYS A 102 -10.14 23.19 5.13
CA LYS A 102 -8.96 22.37 5.38
C LYS A 102 -9.04 21.74 6.77
N ILE A 103 -9.28 22.56 7.80
CA ILE A 103 -9.45 22.12 9.18
C ILE A 103 -10.65 21.18 9.29
N SER A 104 -11.84 21.58 8.83
CA SER A 104 -13.07 20.78 8.94
C SER A 104 -12.96 19.38 8.30
N LEU A 105 -12.29 19.25 7.16
CA LEU A 105 -12.09 17.96 6.48
C LEU A 105 -10.95 17.14 7.10
N LEU A 106 -9.86 17.78 7.54
CA LEU A 106 -8.66 17.09 8.01
C LEU A 106 -8.53 17.04 9.54
N THR A 107 -9.52 17.48 10.32
CA THR A 107 -9.59 17.17 11.75
C THR A 107 -9.75 15.66 11.94
N ASN A 108 -9.06 15.12 12.96
CA ASN A 108 -9.12 13.72 13.34
C ASN A 108 -10.44 13.45 14.09
N SER A 109 -11.39 12.83 13.39
CA SER A 109 -12.79 12.71 13.80
C SER A 109 -13.39 11.37 13.38
N TYR A 110 -14.39 10.88 14.13
CA TYR A 110 -15.28 9.82 13.63
C TYR A 110 -15.99 10.26 12.34
N PHE A 111 -16.28 9.32 11.45
CA PHE A 111 -16.96 9.58 10.19
C PHE A 111 -18.50 9.73 10.33
N PRO A 112 -19.19 10.36 9.35
CA PRO A 112 -20.64 10.50 9.36
C PRO A 112 -21.35 9.16 9.22
N LYS A 113 -22.38 8.93 10.05
CA LYS A 113 -23.09 7.64 10.13
C LYS A 113 -24.40 7.60 9.33
N GLN A 114 -24.75 8.69 8.64
CA GLN A 114 -26.03 8.84 7.93
C GLN A 114 -25.81 9.09 6.43
N ASN A 115 -26.31 8.19 5.57
CA ASN A 115 -26.41 8.39 4.10
C ASN A 115 -25.07 8.67 3.37
N ILE A 116 -23.96 8.15 3.88
CA ILE A 116 -22.65 8.03 3.22
C ILE A 116 -21.90 6.86 3.87
N SER A 117 -21.05 6.17 3.11
CA SER A 117 -20.16 5.13 3.67
C SER A 117 -18.82 5.72 4.13
N ASN A 118 -18.07 4.96 4.92
CA ASN A 118 -16.75 5.39 5.40
C ASN A 118 -15.77 5.60 4.23
N GLU A 119 -15.81 4.71 3.24
CA GLU A 119 -14.99 4.72 2.04
C GLU A 119 -15.33 5.93 1.16
N GLN A 120 -16.62 6.27 1.02
CA GLN A 120 -17.08 7.45 0.29
C GLN A 120 -16.63 8.76 0.96
N PHE A 121 -16.69 8.83 2.29
CA PHE A 121 -16.24 10.02 3.03
C PHE A 121 -14.71 10.14 3.02
N LEU A 122 -13.98 9.02 3.12
CA LEU A 122 -12.53 8.97 2.98
C LEU A 122 -12.09 9.38 1.56
N GLU A 123 -12.67 8.80 0.51
CA GLU A 123 -12.39 9.20 -0.87
C GLU A 123 -12.64 10.70 -1.08
N LEU A 124 -13.68 11.26 -0.46
CA LEU A 124 -13.93 12.70 -0.50
C LEU A 124 -12.78 13.51 0.14
N LYS A 125 -12.21 13.07 1.27
CA LYS A 125 -11.01 13.71 1.87
C LYS A 125 -9.80 13.61 0.94
N LEU A 126 -9.53 12.43 0.36
CA LEU A 126 -8.40 12.20 -0.55
C LEU A 126 -8.53 13.01 -1.86
N ASN A 127 -9.73 13.07 -2.44
CA ASN A 127 -10.04 13.88 -3.62
C ASN A 127 -9.85 15.38 -3.33
N TRP A 128 -10.20 15.85 -2.12
CA TRP A 128 -9.96 17.23 -1.73
C TRP A 128 -8.46 17.52 -1.58
N LEU A 129 -7.70 16.63 -0.93
CA LEU A 129 -6.25 16.74 -0.76
C LEU A 129 -5.54 16.86 -2.12
N ILE A 130 -5.81 15.93 -3.04
CA ILE A 130 -5.27 15.92 -4.41
C ILE A 130 -5.64 17.21 -5.15
N LYS A 131 -6.89 17.68 -5.03
CA LYS A 131 -7.36 18.92 -5.67
C LYS A 131 -6.76 20.19 -5.05
N ASN A 132 -6.39 20.16 -3.78
CA ASN A 132 -5.73 21.28 -3.10
C ASN A 132 -4.28 21.48 -3.58
N GLY A 133 -3.62 20.40 -4.01
CA GLY A 133 -2.30 20.46 -4.67
C GLY A 133 -1.14 20.83 -3.73
N ASP A 134 -1.35 20.80 -2.42
CA ASP A 134 -0.32 21.02 -1.40
C ASP A 134 0.34 19.69 -1.05
N PHE A 135 1.54 19.48 -1.59
CA PHE A 135 2.24 18.20 -1.49
C PHE A 135 2.67 17.92 -0.06
N LYS A 136 3.03 18.96 0.70
CA LYS A 136 3.45 18.79 2.09
C LYS A 136 2.26 18.42 2.99
N LEU A 137 1.10 19.03 2.76
CA LEU A 137 -0.14 18.65 3.43
C LEU A 137 -0.53 17.18 3.15
N MET A 138 -0.25 16.68 1.96
CA MET A 138 -0.53 15.28 1.57
C MET A 138 0.46 14.30 2.23
N GLU A 139 1.75 14.62 2.28
CA GLU A 139 2.77 13.86 3.02
C GLU A 139 2.45 13.79 4.52
N ASP A 140 2.17 14.95 5.14
CA ASP A 140 1.89 15.03 6.58
C ASP A 140 0.59 14.29 6.94
N TYR A 141 -0.41 14.28 6.05
CA TYR A 141 -1.60 13.45 6.18
C TYR A 141 -1.27 11.95 6.12
N LEU A 142 -0.46 11.48 5.16
CA LEU A 142 -0.04 10.08 5.09
C LEU A 142 0.76 9.65 6.34
N MET A 143 1.64 10.51 6.84
CA MET A 143 2.41 10.25 8.08
C MET A 143 1.53 10.09 9.33
N LYS A 144 0.33 10.68 9.35
CA LYS A 144 -0.67 10.49 10.42
C LYS A 144 -1.63 9.32 10.13
N ASN A 145 -1.81 8.94 8.87
CA ASN A 145 -2.78 7.95 8.41
C ASN A 145 -2.07 6.84 7.60
N PRO A 146 -1.17 6.04 8.21
CA PRO A 146 -0.22 5.20 7.47
C PRO A 146 -0.82 3.98 6.76
N ASN A 147 -2.14 3.78 6.80
CA ASN A 147 -2.77 2.58 6.25
C ASN A 147 -2.80 2.62 4.73
N VAL A 148 -2.11 1.68 4.07
CA VAL A 148 -1.82 1.74 2.63
C VAL A 148 -3.10 1.60 1.82
N ASN A 149 -3.87 0.55 2.06
CA ASN A 149 -5.05 0.19 1.27
C ASN A 149 -6.16 1.27 1.35
N LYS A 150 -6.18 2.06 2.45
CA LYS A 150 -7.06 3.23 2.58
C LYS A 150 -6.58 4.47 1.84
N ASN A 151 -5.29 4.55 1.52
CA ASN A 151 -4.65 5.75 0.98
C ASN A 151 -4.00 5.55 -0.40
N GLU A 152 -4.14 4.38 -1.03
CA GLU A 152 -3.50 4.05 -2.31
C GLU A 152 -3.62 5.18 -3.35
N LYS A 153 -4.82 5.75 -3.50
CA LYS A 153 -5.11 6.85 -4.42
C LYS A 153 -4.23 8.08 -4.21
N LEU A 154 -3.92 8.40 -2.95
CA LEU A 154 -3.08 9.53 -2.56
C LEU A 154 -1.58 9.20 -2.67
N ILE A 155 -1.20 7.98 -2.30
CA ILE A 155 0.18 7.48 -2.45
C ILE A 155 0.56 7.46 -3.93
N ILE A 156 -0.26 6.81 -4.78
CA ILE A 156 -0.08 6.76 -6.25
C ILE A 156 0.05 8.18 -6.83
N PHE A 157 -0.85 9.09 -6.44
CA PHE A 157 -0.79 10.47 -6.93
C PHE A 157 0.53 11.18 -6.60
N LEU A 158 1.00 11.10 -5.34
CA LEU A 158 2.27 11.73 -4.94
C LEU A 158 3.48 11.12 -5.65
N VAL A 159 3.57 9.79 -5.69
CA VAL A 159 4.76 9.11 -6.23
C VAL A 159 4.84 9.27 -7.74
N ASP A 160 3.70 9.32 -8.44
CA ASP A 160 3.63 9.62 -9.87
C ASP A 160 3.94 11.09 -10.16
N GLU A 161 3.43 12.04 -9.36
CA GLU A 161 3.72 13.46 -9.52
C GLU A 161 5.19 13.80 -9.28
N TYR A 162 5.82 13.20 -8.27
CA TYR A 162 7.27 13.36 -8.03
C TYR A 162 8.10 12.66 -9.12
N LEU A 163 7.76 11.42 -9.49
CA LEU A 163 8.51 10.68 -10.52
C LEU A 163 8.46 11.41 -11.86
N SER A 164 7.30 11.94 -12.24
CA SER A 164 7.12 12.74 -13.46
C SER A 164 7.65 14.17 -13.39
N ARG A 165 8.35 14.54 -12.31
CA ARG A 165 9.22 15.73 -12.23
C ARG A 165 10.70 15.37 -12.18
N SER A 166 11.01 14.08 -12.37
CA SER A 166 12.33 13.47 -12.18
C SER A 166 12.83 13.50 -10.72
N GLU A 167 11.93 13.72 -9.76
CA GLU A 167 12.21 13.73 -8.30
C GLU A 167 12.10 12.30 -7.71
N LEU A 168 12.80 11.32 -8.31
CA LEU A 168 12.70 9.90 -7.99
C LEU A 168 12.95 9.61 -6.49
N GLU A 169 13.90 10.32 -5.89
CA GLU A 169 14.29 10.17 -4.50
C GLU A 169 13.10 10.38 -3.55
N LYS A 170 12.21 11.34 -3.86
CA LYS A 170 11.01 11.63 -3.06
C LYS A 170 9.91 10.58 -3.26
N SER A 171 9.72 10.11 -4.50
CA SER A 171 8.83 8.98 -4.76
C SER A 171 9.27 7.75 -3.97
N CYS A 172 10.57 7.47 -3.93
CA CYS A 172 11.12 6.36 -3.15
C CYS A 172 11.13 6.61 -1.64
N GLU A 173 11.30 7.85 -1.15
CA GLU A 173 11.15 8.19 0.27
C GLU A 173 9.73 7.87 0.76
N ILE A 174 8.69 8.28 0.02
CA ILE A 174 7.29 7.99 0.36
C ILE A 174 7.03 6.49 0.34
N ILE A 175 7.48 5.79 -0.71
CA ILE A 175 7.24 4.36 -0.91
C ILE A 175 8.00 3.49 0.11
N LEU A 176 9.26 3.79 0.41
CA LEU A 176 10.07 2.99 1.34
C LEU A 176 9.77 3.26 2.82
N ASN A 177 9.04 4.33 3.14
CA ASN A 177 8.52 4.60 4.48
C ASN A 177 7.23 3.82 4.82
N ILE A 178 6.64 3.12 3.83
CA ILE A 178 5.48 2.25 4.04
C ILE A 178 5.89 1.03 4.90
N LYS A 179 5.09 0.74 5.94
CA LYS A 179 5.33 -0.35 6.91
C LYS A 179 4.27 -1.45 6.90
N GLU A 180 3.17 -1.26 6.19
CA GLU A 180 2.15 -2.30 5.97
C GLU A 180 2.46 -3.08 4.69
N VAL A 181 1.80 -4.23 4.53
CA VAL A 181 1.83 -4.97 3.26
C VAL A 181 1.17 -4.13 2.18
N ILE A 182 1.88 -3.93 1.07
CA ILE A 182 1.33 -3.26 -0.11
C ILE A 182 0.62 -4.32 -0.95
N ASP A 183 -0.71 -4.35 -0.96
CA ASP A 183 -1.46 -5.29 -1.80
C ASP A 183 -1.43 -4.87 -3.27
N ASN A 184 -1.66 -3.58 -3.55
CA ASN A 184 -1.71 -2.99 -4.88
C ASN A 184 -0.48 -3.30 -5.75
N ASN A 185 -0.70 -3.92 -6.92
CA ASN A 185 0.36 -4.33 -7.84
C ASN A 185 1.22 -3.18 -8.39
N TYR A 186 0.65 -1.99 -8.60
CA TYR A 186 1.41 -0.83 -9.09
C TYR A 186 2.38 -0.31 -8.02
N LEU A 187 1.86 -0.09 -6.80
CA LEU A 187 2.69 0.30 -5.66
C LEU A 187 3.71 -0.78 -5.30
N SER A 188 3.38 -2.07 -5.50
CA SER A 188 4.32 -3.19 -5.33
C SER A 188 5.49 -3.11 -6.31
N LYS A 189 5.22 -2.90 -7.61
CA LYS A 189 6.28 -2.65 -8.63
C LYS A 189 7.14 -1.45 -8.26
N PHE A 190 6.53 -0.38 -7.78
CA PHE A 190 7.23 0.85 -7.36
C PHE A 190 8.15 0.58 -6.15
N TYR A 191 7.67 -0.14 -5.14
CA TYR A 191 8.42 -0.52 -3.95
C TYR A 191 9.64 -1.41 -4.29
N ILE A 192 9.44 -2.44 -5.11
CA ILE A 192 10.52 -3.30 -5.60
C ILE A 192 11.56 -2.47 -6.37
N TYR A 193 11.14 -1.57 -7.27
CA TYR A 193 12.07 -0.69 -8.00
C TYR A 193 12.86 0.25 -7.06
N CYS A 194 12.20 0.85 -6.07
CA CYS A 194 12.86 1.72 -5.09
C CYS A 194 13.85 0.98 -4.18
N LEU A 195 13.61 -0.30 -3.87
CA LEU A 195 14.62 -1.15 -3.20
C LEU A 195 15.87 -1.33 -4.06
N ILE A 196 15.72 -1.58 -5.38
CA ILE A 196 16.88 -1.66 -6.29
C ILE A 196 17.61 -0.32 -6.37
N ASN A 197 16.88 0.80 -6.48
CA ASN A 197 17.46 2.15 -6.52
C ASN A 197 18.22 2.50 -5.23
N ALA A 198 17.75 2.00 -4.08
CA ALA A 198 18.44 2.09 -2.78
C ALA A 198 19.58 1.06 -2.61
N ASN A 199 19.94 0.31 -3.66
CA ASN A 199 20.92 -0.79 -3.66
C ASN A 199 20.60 -1.91 -2.64
N ARG A 200 19.33 -2.12 -2.32
CA ARG A 200 18.79 -3.21 -1.46
C ARG A 200 18.30 -4.37 -2.33
N LYS A 201 19.19 -4.91 -3.17
CA LYS A 201 18.84 -5.85 -4.25
C LYS A 201 18.27 -7.17 -3.72
N GLU A 202 18.80 -7.68 -2.62
CA GLU A 202 18.37 -8.91 -1.96
C GLU A 202 16.93 -8.79 -1.44
N GLU A 203 16.57 -7.62 -0.91
CA GLU A 203 15.20 -7.32 -0.47
C GLU A 203 14.26 -7.14 -1.66
N ALA A 204 14.71 -6.51 -2.75
CA ALA A 204 13.92 -6.37 -3.98
C ALA A 204 13.57 -7.74 -4.59
N GLN A 205 14.53 -8.68 -4.58
CA GLN A 205 14.35 -10.06 -5.00
C GLN A 205 13.29 -10.77 -4.14
N LEU A 206 13.46 -10.76 -2.81
CA LEU A 206 12.54 -11.40 -1.87
C LEU A 206 11.10 -10.88 -2.03
N GLN A 207 10.93 -9.57 -2.24
CA GLN A 207 9.61 -8.95 -2.41
C GLN A 207 8.96 -9.33 -3.75
N LEU A 208 9.74 -9.45 -4.84
CA LEU A 208 9.24 -9.92 -6.12
C LEU A 208 8.82 -11.40 -6.06
N ASP A 209 9.59 -12.24 -5.38
CA ASP A 209 9.30 -13.67 -5.28
C ASP A 209 8.06 -13.93 -4.41
N ILE A 210 7.92 -13.23 -3.27
CA ILE A 210 6.68 -13.24 -2.47
C ILE A 210 5.48 -12.81 -3.32
N LYS A 211 5.62 -11.80 -4.19
CA LYS A 211 4.53 -11.37 -5.09
C LYS A 211 4.19 -12.43 -6.14
N LYS A 212 5.16 -13.14 -6.70
CA LYS A 212 4.93 -14.25 -7.66
C LYS A 212 4.18 -15.41 -7.01
N GLU A 213 4.53 -15.80 -5.78
CA GLU A 213 3.79 -16.82 -5.02
C GLU A 213 2.34 -16.39 -4.73
N LEU A 214 2.08 -15.08 -4.63
CA LEU A 214 0.72 -14.50 -4.53
C LEU A 214 0.02 -14.34 -5.90
N GLY A 215 0.57 -14.89 -6.98
CA GLY A 215 -0.03 -14.90 -8.32
C GLY A 215 0.27 -13.67 -9.19
N PHE A 216 1.30 -12.87 -8.87
CA PHE A 216 1.75 -11.76 -9.71
C PHE A 216 2.49 -12.24 -10.96
N ASP A 217 1.94 -11.95 -12.14
CA ASP A 217 2.64 -12.05 -13.43
C ASP A 217 2.58 -10.71 -14.18
N ASP A 218 3.76 -10.18 -14.49
CA ASP A 218 3.99 -9.01 -15.34
C ASP A 218 5.33 -9.24 -16.07
N ASN A 219 5.26 -9.84 -17.26
CA ASN A 219 6.44 -10.15 -18.09
C ASN A 219 7.31 -8.91 -18.36
N PHE A 220 6.70 -7.75 -18.62
CA PHE A 220 7.42 -6.50 -18.85
C PHE A 220 8.23 -6.10 -17.60
N PHE A 221 7.60 -6.09 -16.42
CA PHE A 221 8.30 -5.79 -15.18
C PHE A 221 9.39 -6.82 -14.85
N ASN A 222 9.13 -8.12 -15.07
CA ASN A 222 10.12 -9.18 -14.87
C ASN A 222 11.36 -9.00 -15.77
N LYS A 223 11.18 -8.65 -17.06
CA LYS A 223 12.30 -8.29 -17.95
C LYS A 223 13.12 -7.11 -17.39
N LYS A 224 12.45 -5.99 -17.09
CA LYS A 224 13.12 -4.77 -16.61
C LYS A 224 13.83 -4.99 -15.28
N PHE A 225 13.21 -5.75 -14.37
CA PHE A 225 13.79 -6.17 -13.09
C PHE A 225 15.09 -6.97 -13.30
N ASN A 226 15.07 -8.01 -14.14
CA ASN A 226 16.25 -8.84 -14.40
C ASN A 226 17.44 -8.02 -14.95
N TYR A 227 17.18 -7.04 -15.81
CA TYR A 227 18.20 -6.10 -16.31
C TYR A 227 18.77 -5.23 -15.19
N LEU A 228 17.93 -4.58 -14.37
CA LEU A 228 18.35 -3.73 -13.25
C LEU A 228 19.10 -4.50 -12.16
N MET A 229 18.76 -5.77 -11.96
CA MET A 229 19.47 -6.67 -11.05
C MET A 229 20.86 -7.06 -11.59
N GLY A 230 21.03 -7.14 -12.92
CA GLY A 230 22.25 -7.62 -13.58
C GLY A 230 22.22 -9.13 -13.87
N TYR A 231 21.03 -9.72 -13.99
CA TYR A 231 20.85 -11.15 -14.31
C TYR A 231 20.82 -11.45 -15.81
N ASN A 232 20.53 -10.44 -16.64
CA ASN A 232 20.54 -10.54 -18.09
C ASN A 232 21.07 -9.23 -18.70
N GLU A 233 21.91 -9.34 -19.72
CA GLU A 233 22.46 -8.22 -20.48
C GLU A 233 21.58 -7.84 -21.69
N GLU A 234 20.58 -8.67 -22.05
CA GLU A 234 19.64 -8.39 -23.14
C GLU A 234 18.83 -7.10 -22.87
N ILE A 235 19.07 -6.07 -23.69
CA ILE A 235 18.37 -4.78 -23.62
C ILE A 235 16.98 -4.93 -24.24
N ASP A 236 15.97 -5.04 -23.38
CA ASP A 236 14.57 -5.00 -23.80
C ASP A 236 14.16 -3.58 -24.21
N GLN A 237 14.16 -3.32 -25.52
CA GLN A 237 13.85 -2.01 -26.12
C GLN A 237 12.37 -1.61 -25.99
N GLU A 238 11.51 -2.47 -25.45
CA GLU A 238 10.06 -2.25 -25.35
C GLU A 238 9.71 -1.06 -24.43
N ILE A 239 8.91 -0.12 -24.96
CA ILE A 239 8.46 1.11 -24.27
C ILE A 239 6.98 1.00 -23.91
N PHE A 240 6.64 1.19 -22.63
CA PHE A 240 5.25 1.19 -22.15
C PHE A 240 4.84 2.58 -21.62
N GLU A 241 3.89 3.24 -22.29
CA GLU A 241 3.26 4.48 -21.81
C GLU A 241 2.13 4.25 -20.77
N LYS A 242 1.90 2.99 -20.35
CA LYS A 242 0.74 2.59 -19.51
C LYS A 242 0.70 3.30 -18.15
N SER A 243 1.87 3.60 -17.59
CA SER A 243 2.04 4.35 -16.35
C SER A 243 3.37 5.11 -16.38
N ILE A 244 3.56 6.06 -15.46
CA ILE A 244 4.83 6.77 -15.36
C ILE A 244 5.96 5.87 -14.85
N LEU A 245 5.68 4.90 -13.97
CA LEU A 245 6.67 3.91 -13.56
C LEU A 245 7.08 3.00 -14.73
N ASP A 246 6.12 2.48 -15.50
CA ASP A 246 6.44 1.61 -16.65
C ASP A 246 7.28 2.38 -17.69
N PHE A 247 6.95 3.64 -17.95
CA PHE A 247 7.74 4.52 -18.83
C PHE A 247 9.15 4.80 -18.28
N HIS A 248 9.26 5.11 -16.99
CA HIS A 248 10.55 5.35 -16.31
C HIS A 248 11.43 4.10 -16.35
N LEU A 249 10.87 2.90 -16.16
CA LEU A 249 11.59 1.65 -16.30
C LEU A 249 12.09 1.44 -17.73
N SER A 250 11.26 1.67 -18.75
CA SER A 250 11.68 1.60 -20.16
C SER A 250 12.82 2.59 -20.51
N HIS A 251 12.86 3.77 -19.88
CA HIS A 251 14.02 4.67 -19.97
C HIS A 251 15.25 4.09 -19.24
N LYS A 252 15.11 3.69 -17.97
CA LYS A 252 16.24 3.25 -17.15
C LYS A 252 16.84 1.90 -17.56
N THR A 253 16.15 1.07 -18.34
CA THR A 253 16.67 -0.20 -18.86
C THR A 253 17.05 -0.19 -20.34
N ASN A 254 17.11 0.98 -20.99
CA ASN A 254 17.50 1.08 -22.40
C ASN A 254 18.56 2.18 -22.61
N PRO A 255 19.85 1.82 -22.75
CA PRO A 255 20.92 2.78 -23.06
C PRO A 255 20.71 3.57 -24.37
N ASN A 256 19.88 3.06 -25.30
CA ASN A 256 19.52 3.70 -26.55
C ASN A 256 18.06 4.20 -26.54
N PHE A 257 17.58 4.69 -25.39
CA PHE A 257 16.21 5.18 -25.25
C PHE A 257 15.93 6.35 -26.20
N LYS A 258 14.92 6.18 -27.05
CA LYS A 258 14.34 7.21 -27.93
C LYS A 258 12.83 7.09 -27.87
N PHE A 259 12.13 8.22 -27.78
CA PHE A 259 10.68 8.26 -27.69
C PHE A 259 10.11 9.55 -28.27
N GLU A 260 9.23 9.45 -29.26
CA GLU A 260 8.52 10.59 -29.86
C GLU A 260 7.13 10.74 -29.19
N PRO A 261 6.93 11.75 -28.32
CA PRO A 261 5.65 11.95 -27.65
C PRO A 261 4.56 12.43 -28.61
N ASN A 262 3.35 11.90 -28.46
CA ASN A 262 2.24 12.12 -29.37
C ASN A 262 1.00 12.70 -28.65
N LYS A 263 -0.11 12.88 -29.37
CA LYS A 263 -1.35 13.49 -28.84
C LYS A 263 -2.08 12.63 -27.79
N SER A 264 -1.78 11.34 -27.67
CA SER A 264 -2.28 10.45 -26.60
C SER A 264 -1.31 10.28 -25.43
N THR A 265 -0.04 10.67 -25.57
CA THR A 265 0.95 10.61 -24.49
C THR A 265 0.47 11.43 -23.28
N SER A 266 0.59 10.83 -22.09
CA SER A 266 0.00 11.38 -20.86
C SER A 266 0.73 12.64 -20.38
N LYS A 267 0.03 13.51 -19.62
CA LYS A 267 0.63 14.75 -19.08
C LYS A 267 1.78 14.48 -18.11
N SER A 268 1.78 13.36 -17.40
CA SER A 268 2.88 12.94 -16.54
C SER A 268 4.10 12.50 -17.37
N ILE A 269 3.92 11.75 -18.47
CA ILE A 269 5.03 11.40 -19.38
C ILE A 269 5.57 12.66 -20.08
N TRP A 270 4.72 13.58 -20.55
CA TRP A 270 5.15 14.87 -21.09
C TRP A 270 6.01 15.68 -20.11
N ARG A 271 5.58 15.76 -18.83
CA ARG A 271 6.36 16.45 -17.79
C ARG A 271 7.68 15.75 -17.52
N TYR A 272 7.68 14.41 -17.44
CA TYR A 272 8.88 13.59 -17.24
C TYR A 272 9.93 13.76 -18.33
N LEU A 273 9.49 13.77 -19.60
CA LEU A 273 10.36 14.02 -20.75
C LEU A 273 11.00 15.41 -20.66
N SER A 274 10.20 16.41 -20.27
CA SER A 274 10.66 17.79 -20.09
C SER A 274 11.58 17.99 -18.89
N THR A 275 11.46 17.23 -17.79
CA THR A 275 12.34 17.35 -16.61
C THR A 275 13.55 16.43 -16.67
N SER A 276 13.52 15.38 -17.50
CA SER A 276 14.63 14.45 -17.71
C SER A 276 15.51 14.82 -18.91
N ASN A 277 15.20 15.92 -19.63
CA ASN A 277 15.83 16.33 -20.90
C ASN A 277 15.81 15.21 -21.96
N LEU A 278 14.64 14.59 -22.17
CA LEU A 278 14.41 13.50 -23.13
C LEU A 278 13.57 13.91 -24.34
N LEU A 279 13.29 15.21 -24.50
CA LEU A 279 12.78 15.77 -25.74
C LEU A 279 13.99 16.06 -26.64
N GLU A 280 13.96 15.63 -27.89
CA GLU A 280 15.03 15.99 -28.84
C GLU A 280 15.04 17.50 -29.09
N ASP A 281 16.24 18.09 -29.13
CA ASP A 281 16.41 19.53 -29.35
C ASP A 281 15.83 19.93 -30.72
N ILE A 282 14.94 20.92 -30.72
CA ILE A 282 14.28 21.44 -31.93
C ILE A 282 15.25 22.33 -32.75
N GLU A 283 16.53 22.40 -32.37
CA GLU A 283 17.60 23.01 -33.15
C GLU A 283 18.00 22.15 -34.36
N ASN A 284 17.11 22.00 -35.36
CA ASN A 284 17.42 21.85 -36.81
C ASN A 284 16.14 21.60 -37.66
N THR A 285 15.26 22.60 -37.81
CA THR A 285 14.21 22.67 -38.86
C THR A 285 14.04 24.08 -39.37
#